data_AF-Q2NBL1-F1
#
_entry.id   AF-Q2NBL1-F1
#
_cell.length_a   1.000
_cell.length_b   1.000
_cell.length_c   1.000
_cell.angle_alpha   90.00
_cell.angle_beta   90.00
_cell.angle_gamma   90.00
#
_symmetry.space_group_name_H-M   'P 1'
#
loop_
_entity.id
_entity.type
_entity.pdbx_description
1 polymer ?
#
loop_
_entity_poly.entity_id
_entity_poly.type
_entity_poly.pdbx_seq_one_letter_code
_entity_poly.pdbx_strand_id
1 'polypeptide(L)' 'MDRGKRFALWSLQHMFGYAPDLDVAFENEENREAACNSMDLLAASAGDGVS' A
#
# COMPACT_ATOMS: atom_id res chain seq x y z
N MET A 1 0.11 -16.61 5.11
CA MET A 1 0.74 -15.76 4.08
C MET A 1 1.38 -14.58 4.78
N ASP A 2 2.64 -14.32 4.51
CA ASP A 2 3.42 -13.29 5.18
C ASP A 2 2.88 -11.87 4.91
N ARG A 3 2.91 -10.99 5.92
CA ARG A 3 2.41 -9.61 5.79
C ARG A 3 3.12 -8.85 4.67
N GLY A 4 4.44 -8.98 4.60
CA GLY A 4 5.24 -8.33 3.55
C GLY A 4 4.91 -8.80 2.14
N LYS A 5 4.55 -10.09 1.98
CA LYS A 5 4.18 -10.65 0.67
C LYS A 5 2.79 -10.21 0.22
N ARG A 6 1.84 -10.05 1.15
CA ARG A 6 0.53 -9.46 0.86
C ARG A 6 0.66 -7.99 0.48
N PHE A 7 1.51 -7.24 1.18
CA PHE A 7 1.80 -5.85 0.86
C PHE A 7 2.43 -5.70 -0.53
N ALA A 8 3.48 -6.46 -0.84
CA ALA A 8 4.12 -6.40 -2.17
C ALA A 8 3.15 -6.72 -3.31
N LEU A 9 2.30 -7.74 -3.13
CA LEU A 9 1.30 -8.12 -4.12
C LEU A 9 0.19 -7.07 -4.28
N TRP A 10 -0.23 -6.45 -3.18
CA TRP A 10 -1.22 -5.37 -3.19
C TRP A 10 -0.65 -4.10 -3.86
N SER A 11 0.58 -3.70 -3.53
CA SER A 11 1.25 -2.54 -4.15
C SER A 11 1.42 -2.71 -5.66
N LEU A 12 1.71 -3.94 -6.11
CA LEU A 12 1.77 -4.27 -7.53
C LEU A 12 0.39 -4.09 -8.20
N GLN A 13 -0.68 -4.62 -7.60
CA GLN A 13 -2.04 -4.42 -8.12
C GLN A 13 -2.48 -2.96 -8.08
N HIS A 14 -2.03 -2.19 -7.09
CA HIS A 14 -2.32 -0.77 -6.97
C HIS A 14 -1.68 -0.01 -8.14
N MET A 15 -0.43 -0.33 -8.47
CA MET A 15 0.24 0.21 -9.66
C MET A 15 -0.49 -0.14 -10.97
N PHE A 16 -1.16 -1.29 -11.03
CA PHE A 16 -1.98 -1.70 -12.17
C PHE A 16 -3.45 -1.22 -12.11
N GLY A 17 -3.86 -0.48 -11.07
CA GLY A 17 -5.24 0.01 -10.89
C GLY A 17 -6.28 -1.06 -10.54
N TYR A 18 -5.83 -2.24 -10.11
CA TYR A 18 -6.68 -3.40 -9.79
C TYR A 18 -6.70 -3.72 -8.29
N ALA A 19 -6.04 -2.92 -7.46
CA ALA A 19 -5.93 -3.20 -6.03
C ALA A 19 -7.30 -3.14 -5.34
N PRO A 20 -7.64 -4.16 -4.54
CA PRO A 20 -8.76 -4.07 -3.62
C PRO A 20 -8.49 -3.04 -2.52
N ASP A 21 -9.57 -2.55 -1.90
CA ASP A 21 -9.49 -1.60 -0.79
C ASP A 21 -8.67 -2.16 0.39
N LEU A 22 -8.09 -1.29 1.21
CA LEU A 22 -7.21 -1.69 2.31
C LEU A 22 -7.97 -2.53 3.35
N ASP A 23 -9.25 -2.25 3.56
CA ASP A 23 -10.13 -3.03 4.43
C ASP A 23 -10.29 -4.50 3.96
N VAL A 24 -10.27 -4.71 2.64
CA VAL A 24 -10.41 -6.03 1.99
C VAL A 24 -9.07 -6.76 1.91
N ALA A 25 -7.98 -6.02 1.65
CA ALA A 25 -6.64 -6.60 1.53
C ALA A 25 -6.04 -6.99 2.89
N PHE A 26 -6.39 -6.25 3.95
CA PHE A 26 -5.83 -6.37 5.28
C PHE A 26 -6.93 -6.49 6.35
N GLU A 27 -6.90 -7.58 7.10
CA GLU A 27 -7.93 -7.91 8.12
C GLU A 27 -7.84 -7.06 9.40
N ASN A 28 -6.64 -6.60 9.75
CA ASN A 28 -6.42 -5.85 11.00
C ASN A 28 -6.12 -4.39 10.70
N GLU A 29 -6.64 -3.49 11.55
CA GLU A 29 -6.42 -2.04 11.48
C GLU A 29 -4.93 -1.68 11.41
N GLU A 30 -4.11 -2.27 12.28
CA GLU A 30 -2.64 -2.07 12.28
C GLU A 30 -2.00 -2.32 10.90
N ASN A 31 -2.51 -3.30 10.15
CA ASN A 31 -1.98 -3.60 8.82
C ASN A 31 -2.43 -2.61 7.75
N ARG A 32 -3.64 -2.07 7.90
CA ARG A 32 -4.17 -1.02 7.02
C ARG A 32 -3.41 0.28 7.23
N GLU A 33 -3.15 0.62 8.49
CA GLU A 33 -2.36 1.79 8.86
C GLU A 33 -0.90 1.66 8.39
N ALA A 34 -0.27 0.50 8.59
CA ALA A 34 1.08 0.25 8.10
C ALA A 34 1.19 0.33 6.56
N ALA A 35 0.18 -0.19 5.84
CA ALA A 35 0.12 -0.12 4.39
C ALA A 35 -0.10 1.32 3.89
N CYS A 36 -1.01 2.06 4.54
CA CYS A 36 -1.30 3.46 4.26
C CYS A 36 -0.07 4.34 4.49
N ASN A 37 0.59 4.22 5.65
CA ASN A 37 1.83 4.93 5.98
C ASN A 37 2.96 4.61 4.98
N SER A 38 3.08 3.34 4.55
CA SER A 38 4.09 2.97 3.56
C SER A 38 3.83 3.58 2.18
N MET A 39 2.57 3.68 1.75
CA MET A 39 2.18 4.35 0.51
C MET A 39 2.34 5.87 0.57
N ASP A 40 2.00 6.47 1.72
CA ASP A 40 2.23 7.90 1.97
C ASP A 40 3.72 8.24 1.87
N LEU A 41 4.59 7.46 2.52
CA LEU A 41 6.04 7.63 2.41
C LEU A 41 6.55 7.42 0.98
N LEU A 42 6.01 6.45 0.24
CA LEU A 42 6.34 6.25 -1.17
C LEU A 42 5.89 7.43 -2.04
N ALA A 43 4.69 7.96 -1.80
CA ALA A 43 4.16 9.11 -2.51
C ALA A 43 4.94 10.39 -2.19
N ALA A 44 5.30 10.60 -0.91
CA ALA A 44 6.17 11.69 -0.49
C ALA A 44 7.56 11.59 -1.11
N SER A 45 8.13 10.38 -1.19
CA SER A 45 9.43 10.15 -1.85
C SER A 45 9.37 10.24 -3.37
N ALA A 46 8.22 9.95 -3.99
CA ALA A 46 7.98 10.15 -5.43
C ALA A 46 7.58 11.60 -5.78
N GLY A 47 7.20 12.37 -4.76
CA GLY A 47 6.70 13.74 -4.85
C GLY A 47 7.78 14.83 -4.77
N ASP A 48 9.05 14.48 -4.54
CA ASP A 48 10.19 15.37 -4.84
C ASP A 48 10.37 15.44 -6.37
N GLY A 49 9.38 16.02 -7.05
CA GLY A 49 9.22 15.92 -8.50
C GLY A 49 7.88 16.41 -9.05
N VAL A 50 6.94 16.86 -8.21
CA VAL A 50 5.89 17.78 -8.64
C VAL A 50 5.93 19.01 -7.74
N SER A 51 6.20 20.13 -8.40
CA SER A 51 6.47 21.46 -7.83
C SER A 51 5.32 22.03 -7.00
#